data_AF-A0A952C482-F1
#
_entry.id   AF-A0A952C482-F1
#
_cell.length_a   1.000
_cell.length_b   1.000
_cell.length_c   1.000
_cell.angle_alpha   90.00
_cell.angle_beta   90.00
_cell.angle_gamma   90.00
#
_symmetry.space_group_name_H-M   'P 1'
#
loop_
_entity.id
_entity.type
_entity.pdbx_description
1 polymer ?
#
loop_
_entity_poly.entity_id
_entity_poly.type
_entity_poly.pdbx_seq_one_letter_code
_entity_poly.pdbx_strand_id
1 'polypeptide(L)'
;MTEQRTRYYRFDEWQRLEHAVLIASFTVLAVTGLPQKFSSQLWANLMIAAMGGIEMVRVIHRVAAVVLILETIYHFGVVTYKVFVQRLPLTMLLSLQDVKDGLYALGHNVGIFKEPPKMGRYNFGEKVEYWAVIWGTLVMVLTGFILWNPIATSTFLPGQVIPASKAAHGGEALLAVLSIVTWHVYNVHIKQFNRSMFTGYISRHEMEEEHAIELAEIEAHVEPPPQDPERFSKRVRVFVPVAVIITAVMLTGLYMFVTYEQTAITTVPRQQIEVFVPQTPAVQPAP
;
A
#
# COMPACT_ATOMS: atom_id res chain seq x y z
N MET A 1 7.86 32.60 33.07
CA MET A 1 6.73 32.15 32.23
C MET A 1 7.33 31.74 30.88
N THR A 2 7.54 30.45 30.68
CA THR A 2 8.00 29.90 29.40
C THR A 2 6.85 30.04 28.41
N GLU A 3 7.06 30.70 27.26
CA GLU A 3 6.07 30.73 26.18
C GLU A 3 5.71 29.28 25.82
N GLN A 4 4.45 28.90 26.04
CA GLN A 4 3.96 27.59 25.62
C GLN A 4 4.00 27.52 24.09
N ARG A 5 4.74 26.54 23.55
CA ARG A 5 4.80 26.31 22.10
C ARG A 5 3.39 26.02 21.58
N THR A 6 2.96 26.76 20.56
CA THR A 6 1.64 26.60 19.94
C THR A 6 1.57 25.44 18.95
N ARG A 7 2.73 25.01 18.44
CA ARG A 7 2.87 23.91 17.47
C ARG A 7 4.13 23.09 17.72
N TYR A 8 4.07 21.82 17.36
CA TYR A 8 5.13 20.83 17.51
C TYR A 8 5.50 20.23 16.15
N TYR A 9 6.80 20.06 15.89
CA TYR A 9 7.29 19.41 14.68
C TYR A 9 7.19 17.88 14.85
N ARG A 10 6.54 17.22 13.89
CA ARG A 10 6.19 15.79 14.00
C ARG A 10 6.72 14.95 12.85
N PHE A 11 6.67 15.48 11.62
CA PHE A 11 7.03 14.74 10.40
C PHE A 11 8.06 15.47 9.56
N ASP A 12 9.09 14.73 9.16
CA ASP A 12 10.15 15.24 8.30
C ASP A 12 9.71 15.40 6.84
N GLU A 13 10.48 16.14 6.05
CA GLU A 13 10.13 16.41 4.65
C GLU A 13 10.08 15.14 3.80
N TRP A 14 10.94 14.17 4.09
CA TRP A 14 10.97 12.90 3.38
C TRP A 14 9.77 12.03 3.73
N GLN A 15 9.36 11.98 4.99
CA GLN A 15 8.13 11.30 5.41
C GLN A 15 6.89 11.88 4.72
N ARG A 16 6.85 13.21 4.57
CA ARG A 16 5.75 13.87 3.85
C ARG A 16 5.78 13.57 2.35
N LEU A 17 6.97 13.47 1.75
CA LEU A 17 7.13 13.07 0.35
C LEU A 17 6.70 11.62 0.13
N GLU A 18 7.17 10.68 0.96
CA GLU A 18 6.76 9.26 0.96
C GLU A 18 5.22 9.16 0.97
N HIS A 19 4.59 9.89 1.88
CA HIS A 19 3.13 9.93 1.97
C HIS A 19 2.45 10.55 0.73
N ALA A 20 3.02 11.60 0.14
CA ALA A 20 2.49 12.18 -1.08
C ALA A 20 2.56 11.20 -2.26
N VAL A 21 3.67 10.46 -2.39
CA VAL A 21 3.85 9.41 -3.39
C VAL A 21 2.87 8.25 -3.15
N LEU A 22 2.69 7.85 -1.89
CA LEU A 22 1.70 6.84 -1.48
C LEU A 22 0.28 7.27 -1.87
N ILE A 23 -0.15 8.49 -1.51
CA ILE A 23 -1.47 9.02 -1.87
C ILE A 23 -1.65 9.02 -3.40
N ALA A 24 -0.68 9.55 -4.14
CA ALA A 24 -0.78 9.68 -5.59
C ALA A 24 -0.88 8.31 -6.27
N SER A 25 0.03 7.39 -5.95
CA SER A 25 0.06 6.04 -6.53
C SER A 25 -1.17 5.22 -6.14
N PHE A 26 -1.56 5.23 -4.86
CA PHE A 26 -2.77 4.56 -4.37
C PHE A 26 -4.04 5.09 -5.05
N THR A 27 -4.16 6.41 -5.21
CA THR A 27 -5.31 7.02 -5.87
C THR A 27 -5.42 6.57 -7.33
N VAL A 28 -4.30 6.58 -8.07
CA VAL A 28 -4.28 6.10 -9.46
C VAL A 28 -4.64 4.61 -9.53
N LEU A 29 -4.09 3.79 -8.62
CA LEU A 29 -4.42 2.36 -8.52
C LEU A 29 -5.91 2.13 -8.25
N ALA A 30 -6.51 2.90 -7.33
CA ALA A 30 -7.93 2.80 -7.01
C ALA A 30 -8.82 3.22 -8.19
N VAL A 31 -8.52 4.36 -8.82
CA VAL A 31 -9.28 4.92 -9.95
C VAL A 31 -9.20 4.02 -11.18
N THR A 32 -8.07 3.36 -11.41
CA THR A 32 -7.92 2.43 -12.53
C THR A 32 -8.36 1.00 -12.20
N GLY A 33 -8.26 0.56 -10.95
CA GLY A 33 -8.55 -0.80 -10.51
C GLY A 33 -10.04 -1.06 -10.23
N LEU A 34 -10.74 -0.14 -9.56
CA LEU A 34 -12.15 -0.34 -9.22
C LEU A 34 -13.06 -0.48 -10.45
N PRO A 35 -12.93 0.33 -11.52
CA PRO A 35 -13.70 0.13 -12.74
C PRO A 35 -13.46 -1.25 -13.38
N GLN A 36 -12.22 -1.76 -13.33
CA GLN A 36 -11.92 -3.11 -13.85
C GLN A 36 -12.61 -4.21 -13.03
N LYS A 37 -12.69 -4.06 -11.71
CA LYS A 37 -13.42 -4.99 -10.83
C LYS A 37 -14.92 -4.98 -11.14
N PHE A 38 -15.49 -3.80 -11.37
CA PHE A 38 -16.92 -3.59 -11.61
C PHE A 38 -17.27 -3.43 -13.10
N SER A 39 -16.53 -4.10 -13.99
CA SER A 39 -16.64 -3.93 -15.44
C SER A 39 -18.03 -4.24 -16.03
N SER A 40 -18.91 -4.91 -15.28
CA SER A 40 -20.30 -5.13 -15.68
C SER A 40 -21.20 -3.89 -15.49
N GLN A 41 -20.73 -2.86 -14.80
CA GLN A 41 -21.50 -1.66 -14.46
C GLN A 41 -21.28 -0.55 -15.48
N LEU A 42 -22.33 0.24 -15.77
CA LEU A 42 -22.24 1.33 -16.74
C LEU A 42 -21.19 2.38 -16.36
N TRP A 43 -21.19 2.82 -15.10
CA TRP A 43 -20.24 3.83 -14.61
C TRP A 43 -18.78 3.39 -14.79
N ALA A 44 -18.51 2.10 -14.58
CA ALA A 44 -17.18 1.53 -14.72
C ALA A 44 -16.72 1.54 -16.17
N ASN A 45 -17.60 1.13 -17.10
CA ASN A 45 -17.32 1.20 -18.53
C ASN A 45 -17.11 2.63 -19.03
N LEU A 46 -17.90 3.61 -18.54
CA LEU A 46 -17.72 5.02 -18.86
C LEU A 46 -16.37 5.56 -18.35
N MET A 47 -15.98 5.21 -17.12
CA MET A 47 -14.67 5.59 -16.58
C MET A 47 -13.52 4.97 -17.39
N ILE A 48 -13.63 3.68 -17.75
CA ILE A 48 -12.63 3.01 -18.59
C ILE A 48 -12.53 3.69 -19.96
N ALA A 49 -13.65 4.03 -20.59
CA ALA A 49 -13.67 4.74 -21.86
C ALA A 49 -13.04 6.16 -21.74
N ALA A 50 -13.38 6.90 -20.68
CA ALA A 50 -12.83 8.24 -20.42
C ALA A 50 -11.30 8.23 -20.21
N MET A 51 -10.74 7.15 -19.69
CA MET A 51 -9.29 6.96 -19.52
C MET A 51 -8.59 6.42 -20.78
N GLY A 52 -9.27 6.34 -21.93
CA GLY A 52 -8.69 5.89 -23.19
C GLY A 52 -8.84 4.38 -23.46
N GLY A 53 -9.74 3.70 -22.76
CA GLY A 53 -10.05 2.29 -22.94
C GLY A 53 -9.25 1.35 -22.04
N ILE A 54 -9.62 0.06 -22.06
CA ILE A 54 -9.12 -0.94 -21.10
C ILE A 54 -7.60 -1.14 -21.16
N GLU A 55 -7.00 -1.07 -22.35
CA GLU A 55 -5.57 -1.26 -22.50
C GLU A 55 -4.78 -0.11 -21.86
N MET A 56 -5.22 1.13 -22.04
CA MET A 56 -4.61 2.28 -21.39
C MET A 56 -4.76 2.20 -19.86
N VAL A 57 -5.96 1.87 -19.38
CA VAL A 57 -6.23 1.70 -17.94
C VAL A 57 -5.31 0.66 -17.31
N ARG A 58 -5.09 -0.49 -17.98
CA ARG A 58 -4.16 -1.53 -17.51
C ARG A 58 -2.71 -1.04 -17.48
N VAL A 59 -2.27 -0.27 -18.47
CA VAL A 59 -0.92 0.30 -18.49
C VAL A 59 -0.73 1.29 -17.34
N ILE A 60 -1.67 2.23 -17.17
CA ILE A 60 -1.61 3.22 -16.07
C ILE A 60 -1.61 2.52 -14.71
N HIS A 61 -2.47 1.51 -14.52
CA HIS A 61 -2.52 0.74 -13.28
C HIS A 61 -1.19 0.06 -12.96
N ARG A 62 -0.56 -0.57 -13.97
CA ARG A 62 0.73 -1.23 -13.84
C ARG A 62 1.86 -0.25 -13.53
N VAL A 63 1.89 0.91 -14.18
CA VAL A 63 2.87 1.97 -13.87
C VAL A 63 2.71 2.47 -12.44
N ALA A 64 1.49 2.75 -11.99
CA ALA A 64 1.22 3.17 -10.62
C ALA A 64 1.59 2.08 -9.60
N ALA A 65 1.39 0.80 -9.93
CA ALA A 65 1.82 -0.32 -9.10
C ALA A 65 3.35 -0.35 -8.95
N VAL A 66 4.11 -0.15 -10.03
CA VAL A 66 5.57 -0.06 -9.98
C VAL A 66 6.03 1.10 -9.10
N VAL A 67 5.38 2.27 -9.21
CA VAL A 67 5.68 3.43 -8.34
C VAL A 67 5.44 3.07 -6.86
N LEU A 68 4.31 2.45 -6.54
CA LEU A 68 4.00 2.04 -5.16
C LEU A 68 4.98 0.98 -4.64
N ILE A 69 5.43 0.04 -5.47
CA ILE A 69 6.43 -0.97 -5.09
C ILE A 69 7.78 -0.31 -4.83
N LEU A 70 8.21 0.62 -5.69
CA LEU A 70 9.46 1.37 -5.48
C LEU A 70 9.40 2.17 -4.19
N GLU A 71 8.27 2.81 -3.91
CA GLU A 71 8.06 3.51 -2.65
C GLU A 71 8.11 2.56 -1.45
N THR A 72 7.51 1.37 -1.56
CA THR A 72 7.59 0.34 -0.51
C THR A 72 9.04 -0.12 -0.25
N ILE A 73 9.85 -0.29 -1.31
CA ILE A 73 11.27 -0.63 -1.19
C ILE A 73 12.03 0.50 -0.46
N TYR A 74 11.79 1.74 -0.87
CA TYR A 74 12.40 2.92 -0.25
C TYR A 74 12.02 3.03 1.24
N HIS A 75 10.72 2.96 1.55
CA HIS A 75 10.19 3.01 2.91
C HIS A 75 10.78 1.92 3.79
N PHE A 76 10.90 0.69 3.28
CA PHE A 76 11.53 -0.41 4.00
C PHE A 76 13.00 -0.10 4.34
N GLY A 77 13.76 0.50 3.41
CA GLY A 77 15.11 0.98 3.65
C GLY A 77 15.19 2.07 4.74
N VAL A 78 14.28 3.04 4.69
CA VAL A 78 14.20 4.14 5.68
C VAL A 78 13.87 3.58 7.08
N VAL A 79 12.88 2.71 7.20
CA VAL A 79 12.47 2.11 8.47
C VAL A 79 13.60 1.25 9.04
N THR A 80 14.21 0.38 8.23
CA THR A 80 15.32 -0.47 8.69
C THR A 80 16.54 0.37 9.10
N TYR A 81 16.82 1.49 8.43
CA TYR A 81 17.84 2.45 8.85
C TYR A 81 17.50 3.09 10.21
N LYS A 82 16.28 3.60 10.37
CA LYS A 82 15.78 4.20 11.62
C LYS A 82 15.87 3.21 12.79
N VAL A 83 15.56 1.93 12.55
CA VAL A 83 15.60 0.88 13.58
C VAL A 83 17.03 0.39 13.86
N PHE A 84 17.80 0.03 12.84
CA PHE A 84 19.10 -0.62 13.03
C PHE A 84 20.21 0.39 13.32
N VAL A 85 20.27 1.47 12.54
CA VAL A 85 21.33 2.48 12.63
C VAL A 85 20.99 3.49 13.71
N GLN A 86 19.83 4.13 13.65
CA GLN A 86 19.46 5.16 14.62
C GLN A 86 18.93 4.59 15.94
N ARG A 87 18.56 3.30 16.01
CA ARG A 87 17.98 2.67 17.21
C ARG A 87 16.78 3.45 17.75
N LEU A 88 15.98 4.01 16.85
CA LEU A 88 14.73 4.62 17.24
C LEU A 88 13.81 3.55 17.85
N PRO A 89 13.02 3.91 18.87
CA PRO A 89 12.06 2.99 19.47
C PRO A 89 11.07 2.51 18.40
N LEU A 90 10.67 1.25 18.52
CA LEU A 90 9.74 0.58 17.61
C LEU A 90 8.29 0.99 17.90
N THR A 91 8.01 2.28 17.85
CA THR A 91 6.74 2.88 18.27
C THR A 91 5.55 2.48 17.39
N MET A 92 5.80 2.03 16.16
CA MET A 92 4.76 1.52 15.25
C MET A 92 4.39 0.05 15.48
N LEU A 93 5.09 -0.69 16.35
CA LEU A 93 4.69 -2.06 16.67
C LEU A 93 3.39 -2.07 17.47
N LEU A 94 2.49 -2.98 17.09
CA LEU A 94 1.32 -3.29 17.88
C LEU A 94 1.74 -4.01 19.16
N SER A 95 1.13 -3.59 20.27
CA SER A 95 1.38 -4.10 21.61
C SER A 95 0.05 -4.40 22.31
N LEU A 96 0.11 -5.09 23.44
CA LEU A 96 -1.08 -5.31 24.28
C LEU A 96 -1.66 -3.99 24.82
N GLN A 97 -0.86 -2.91 24.87
CA GLN A 97 -1.36 -1.59 25.25
C GLN A 97 -2.33 -1.04 24.20
N ASP A 98 -2.05 -1.24 22.90
CA ASP A 98 -2.91 -0.75 21.81
C ASP A 98 -4.30 -1.40 21.85
N VAL A 99 -4.39 -2.67 22.26
CA VAL A 99 -5.67 -3.35 22.47
C VAL A 99 -6.44 -2.73 23.63
N LYS A 100 -5.74 -2.43 24.74
CA LYS A 100 -6.36 -1.75 25.89
C LYS A 100 -6.83 -0.35 25.52
N ASP A 101 -6.01 0.41 24.81
CA ASP A 101 -6.32 1.77 24.35
C ASP A 101 -7.50 1.76 23.38
N GLY A 102 -7.58 0.79 22.47
CA GLY A 102 -8.72 0.60 21.59
C GLY A 102 -10.02 0.28 22.34
N LEU A 103 -9.98 -0.65 23.31
CA LEU A 103 -11.14 -0.96 24.14
C LEU A 103 -11.56 0.24 25.01
N TYR A 104 -10.59 1.00 25.52
CA TYR A 104 -10.85 2.21 26.28
C TYR A 104 -11.48 3.29 25.40
N ALA A 105 -10.95 3.51 24.19
CA ALA A 105 -11.51 4.45 23.21
C ALA A 105 -12.95 4.09 22.85
N LEU A 106 -13.25 2.80 22.64
CA LEU A 106 -14.62 2.34 22.43
C LEU A 106 -15.52 2.66 23.63
N GLY A 107 -15.06 2.37 24.85
CA GLY A 107 -15.77 2.70 26.08
C GLY A 107 -16.03 4.20 26.22
N HIS A 108 -15.05 5.04 25.88
CA HIS A 108 -15.20 6.49 25.86
C HIS A 108 -16.25 6.95 24.82
N ASN A 109 -16.17 6.43 23.60
CA ASN A 109 -17.10 6.77 22.52
C ASN A 109 -18.56 6.41 22.82
N VAL A 110 -18.81 5.37 23.61
CA VAL A 110 -20.16 4.98 24.07
C VAL A 110 -20.54 5.57 25.43
N GLY A 111 -19.70 6.44 26.01
CA GLY A 111 -19.99 7.20 27.23
C GLY A 111 -19.69 6.50 28.56
N ILE A 112 -19.00 5.35 28.55
CA ILE A 112 -18.58 4.64 29.78
C ILE A 112 -17.47 5.41 30.50
N PHE A 113 -16.50 5.92 29.74
CA PHE A 113 -15.39 6.72 30.27
C PHE A 113 -15.55 8.18 29.89
N LYS A 114 -15.28 9.09 30.84
CA LYS A 114 -15.42 10.55 30.61
C LYS A 114 -14.25 11.17 29.86
N GLU A 115 -13.05 10.64 30.05
CA GLU A 115 -11.84 11.13 29.41
C GLU A 115 -11.39 10.18 28.31
N PRO A 116 -10.76 10.68 27.23
CA PRO A 116 -10.17 9.84 26.20
C PRO A 116 -8.88 9.15 26.71
N PRO A 117 -8.50 8.01 26.11
CA PRO A 117 -7.23 7.36 26.41
C PRO A 117 -6.05 8.24 26.02
N LYS A 118 -5.09 8.40 26.93
CA LYS A 118 -3.83 9.10 26.67
C LYS A 118 -2.86 8.16 25.96
N MET A 119 -2.44 8.51 24.75
CA MET A 119 -1.60 7.68 23.91
C MET A 119 -0.25 8.34 23.60
N GLY A 120 0.69 7.52 23.14
CA GLY A 120 2.04 7.92 22.75
C GLY A 120 2.11 8.62 21.40
N ARG A 121 3.32 8.63 20.84
CA ARG A 121 3.62 9.25 19.54
C ARG A 121 2.65 8.82 18.45
N TYR A 122 2.32 7.53 18.41
CA TYR A 122 1.28 7.01 17.53
C TYR A 122 0.16 6.39 18.36
N ASN A 123 -1.08 6.79 18.08
CA ASN A 123 -2.27 6.22 18.70
C ASN A 123 -2.56 4.82 18.11
N PHE A 124 -3.43 4.03 18.76
CA PHE A 124 -3.71 2.67 18.31
C PHE A 124 -4.28 2.63 16.87
N GLY A 125 -5.08 3.63 16.50
CA GLY A 125 -5.71 3.74 15.18
C GLY A 125 -4.68 3.95 14.07
N GLU A 126 -3.76 4.90 14.26
CA GLU A 126 -2.64 5.17 13.35
C GLU A 126 -1.77 3.93 13.16
N LYS A 127 -1.50 3.16 14.23
CA LYS A 127 -0.75 1.91 14.12
C LYS A 127 -1.52 0.83 13.34
N VAL A 128 -2.80 0.65 13.63
CA VAL A 128 -3.65 -0.31 12.90
C VAL A 128 -3.72 0.05 11.42
N GLU A 129 -3.91 1.32 11.08
CA GLU A 129 -3.89 1.81 9.69
C GLU A 129 -2.55 1.53 9.01
N TYR A 130 -1.43 1.83 9.67
CA TYR A 130 -0.10 1.57 9.12
C TYR A 130 0.12 0.08 8.83
N TRP A 131 -0.26 -0.81 9.76
CA TRP A 131 -0.16 -2.25 9.56
C TRP A 131 -1.14 -2.78 8.50
N ALA A 132 -2.34 -2.21 8.42
CA ALA A 132 -3.28 -2.52 7.36
C ALA A 132 -2.71 -2.15 5.99
N VAL A 133 -2.04 -1.01 5.84
CA VAL A 133 -1.36 -0.63 4.60
C VAL A 133 -0.20 -1.57 4.27
N ILE A 134 0.63 -1.95 5.25
CA ILE A 134 1.73 -2.93 5.02
C ILE A 134 1.16 -4.27 4.53
N TRP A 135 0.17 -4.80 5.24
CA TRP A 135 -0.46 -6.07 4.89
C TRP A 135 -1.16 -6.00 3.53
N GLY A 136 -1.95 -4.96 3.31
CA GLY A 136 -2.68 -4.73 2.06
C GLY A 136 -1.72 -4.62 0.88
N THR A 137 -0.64 -3.83 1.00
CA THR A 137 0.38 -3.74 -0.05
C THR A 137 1.02 -5.09 -0.36
N LEU A 138 1.35 -5.89 0.66
CA LEU A 138 1.90 -7.23 0.45
C LEU A 138 0.94 -8.12 -0.36
N VAL A 139 -0.33 -8.17 0.05
CA VAL A 139 -1.38 -8.93 -0.66
C VAL A 139 -1.55 -8.42 -2.09
N MET A 140 -1.61 -7.10 -2.28
CA MET A 140 -1.80 -6.45 -3.58
C MET A 140 -0.64 -6.71 -4.53
N VAL A 141 0.61 -6.66 -4.06
CA VAL A 141 1.80 -6.94 -4.88
C VAL A 141 1.86 -8.42 -5.28
N LEU A 142 1.64 -9.33 -4.33
CA LEU A 142 1.68 -10.78 -4.60
C LEU A 142 0.58 -11.22 -5.56
N THR A 143 -0.66 -10.81 -5.29
CA THR A 143 -1.79 -11.14 -6.16
C THR A 143 -1.71 -10.40 -7.49
N GLY A 144 -1.22 -9.16 -7.50
CA GLY A 144 -0.95 -8.39 -8.71
C GLY A 144 0.08 -9.06 -9.62
N PHE A 145 1.14 -9.64 -9.04
CA PHE A 145 2.11 -10.44 -9.80
C PHE A 145 1.46 -11.61 -10.52
N ILE A 146 0.63 -12.37 -9.78
CA ILE A 146 -0.04 -13.56 -10.29
C ILE A 146 -0.98 -13.19 -11.44
N LEU A 147 -1.68 -12.06 -11.34
CA LEU A 147 -2.57 -11.57 -12.38
C LEU A 147 -1.83 -10.97 -13.57
N TRP A 148 -0.65 -10.39 -13.36
CA TRP A 148 0.21 -9.89 -14.45
C TRP A 148 0.86 -11.05 -15.20
N ASN A 149 1.27 -12.12 -14.50
CA ASN A 149 1.99 -13.26 -15.07
C ASN A 149 1.26 -14.61 -14.80
N PRO A 150 0.05 -14.81 -15.34
CA PRO A 150 -0.78 -15.98 -15.01
C PRO A 150 -0.20 -17.29 -15.55
N ILE A 151 0.39 -17.28 -16.75
CA ILE A 151 1.01 -18.48 -17.35
C ILE A 151 2.25 -18.90 -16.55
N ALA A 152 3.09 -17.92 -16.19
CA ALA A 152 4.24 -18.17 -15.32
C ALA A 152 3.82 -18.72 -13.96
N THR A 153 2.71 -18.24 -13.42
CA THR A 153 2.19 -18.73 -12.13
C THR A 153 1.74 -20.19 -12.26
N SER A 154 1.05 -20.55 -13.34
CA SER A 154 0.51 -21.90 -13.51
C SER A 154 1.56 -22.98 -13.78
N THR A 155 2.81 -22.61 -14.09
CA THR A 155 3.91 -23.59 -14.16
C THR A 155 4.37 -24.06 -12.78
N PHE A 156 4.15 -23.27 -11.73
CA PHE A 156 4.58 -23.59 -10.36
C PHE A 156 3.42 -23.87 -9.41
N LEU A 157 2.25 -23.28 -9.65
CA LEU A 157 1.08 -23.35 -8.79
C LEU A 157 -0.16 -23.86 -9.55
N PRO A 158 -1.13 -24.49 -8.85
CA PRO A 158 -2.38 -24.90 -9.46
C PRO A 158 -3.15 -23.72 -10.07
N GLY A 159 -3.83 -23.95 -11.20
CA GLY A 159 -4.54 -22.90 -11.93
C GLY A 159 -5.63 -22.17 -11.12
N GLN A 160 -6.14 -22.79 -10.05
CA GLN A 160 -7.11 -22.19 -9.12
C GLN A 160 -6.55 -20.97 -8.36
N VAL A 161 -5.22 -20.85 -8.26
CA VAL A 161 -4.55 -19.71 -7.61
C VAL A 161 -4.82 -18.40 -8.37
N ILE A 162 -4.99 -18.45 -9.69
CA ILE A 162 -5.25 -17.25 -10.51
C ILE A 162 -6.62 -16.62 -10.18
N PRO A 163 -7.77 -17.34 -10.26
CA PRO A 163 -9.05 -16.76 -9.87
C PRO A 163 -9.12 -16.43 -8.37
N ALA A 164 -8.45 -17.21 -7.50
CA ALA A 164 -8.34 -16.86 -6.08
C ALA A 164 -7.60 -15.53 -5.88
N SER A 165 -6.50 -15.30 -6.61
CA SER A 165 -5.76 -14.04 -6.60
C SER A 165 -6.60 -12.90 -7.16
N LYS A 166 -7.40 -13.13 -8.21
CA LYS A 166 -8.33 -12.13 -8.74
C LYS A 166 -9.36 -11.70 -7.68
N ALA A 167 -9.92 -12.67 -6.97
CA ALA A 167 -10.88 -12.41 -5.90
C ALA A 167 -10.22 -11.66 -4.72
N ALA A 168 -9.05 -12.12 -4.26
CA ALA A 168 -8.30 -11.52 -3.18
C ALA A 168 -7.84 -10.09 -3.53
N HIS A 169 -7.21 -9.89 -4.70
CA HIS A 169 -6.76 -8.58 -5.18
C HIS A 169 -7.91 -7.58 -5.26
N GLY A 170 -9.02 -7.98 -5.89
CA GLY A 170 -10.19 -7.12 -6.00
C GLY A 170 -10.89 -6.89 -4.65
N GLY A 171 -10.86 -7.86 -3.74
CA GLY A 171 -11.42 -7.75 -2.39
C GLY A 171 -10.62 -6.78 -1.54
N GLU A 172 -9.31 -6.98 -1.48
CA GLU A 172 -8.37 -6.13 -0.76
C GLU A 172 -8.37 -4.71 -1.31
N ALA A 173 -8.40 -4.52 -2.64
CA ALA A 173 -8.51 -3.19 -3.23
C ALA A 173 -9.76 -2.43 -2.76
N LEU A 174 -10.92 -3.11 -2.67
CA LEU A 174 -12.15 -2.51 -2.18
C LEU A 174 -12.04 -2.19 -0.68
N LEU A 175 -11.50 -3.12 0.11
CA LEU A 175 -11.32 -2.96 1.55
C LEU A 175 -10.36 -1.80 1.85
N ALA A 176 -9.23 -1.71 1.14
CA ALA A 176 -8.27 -0.63 1.26
C ALA A 176 -8.88 0.73 0.88
N VAL A 177 -9.60 0.83 -0.24
CA VAL A 177 -10.27 2.09 -0.62
C VAL A 177 -11.31 2.50 0.42
N LEU A 178 -12.13 1.56 0.88
CA LEU A 178 -13.12 1.86 1.93
C LEU A 178 -12.43 2.30 3.23
N SER A 179 -11.40 1.59 3.68
CA SER A 179 -10.62 1.96 4.87
C SER A 179 -10.03 3.36 4.75
N ILE A 180 -9.44 3.71 3.61
CA ILE A 180 -8.88 5.05 3.41
C ILE A 180 -9.99 6.11 3.40
N VAL A 181 -11.09 5.90 2.68
CA VAL A 181 -12.14 6.91 2.53
C VAL A 181 -12.98 7.07 3.79
N THR A 182 -13.42 5.98 4.41
CA THR A 182 -14.37 6.04 5.54
C THR A 182 -13.67 6.22 6.88
N TRP A 183 -12.46 5.70 7.04
CA TRP A 183 -11.75 5.72 8.31
C TRP A 183 -10.62 6.75 8.31
N HIS A 184 -9.64 6.63 7.41
CA HIS A 184 -8.48 7.53 7.41
C HIS A 184 -8.87 8.98 7.09
N VAL A 185 -9.53 9.23 5.95
CA VAL A 185 -9.95 10.57 5.53
C VAL A 185 -10.92 11.18 6.55
N TYR A 186 -11.84 10.40 7.10
CA TYR A 186 -12.76 10.89 8.14
C TYR A 186 -12.00 11.34 9.39
N ASN A 187 -11.17 10.49 9.98
CA ASN A 187 -10.47 10.83 11.22
C ASN A 187 -9.46 11.97 11.01
N VAL A 188 -8.65 11.88 9.97
CA VAL A 188 -7.54 12.81 9.72
C VAL A 188 -8.01 14.12 9.09
N HIS A 189 -8.90 14.08 8.09
CA HIS A 189 -9.26 15.27 7.30
C HIS A 189 -10.66 15.84 7.57
N ILE A 190 -11.50 15.17 8.36
CA ILE A 190 -12.84 15.68 8.69
C ILE A 190 -12.98 15.94 10.19
N LYS A 191 -12.74 14.92 11.02
CA LYS A 191 -12.89 15.00 12.48
C LYS A 191 -11.80 15.88 13.10
N GLN A 192 -10.53 15.50 12.93
CA GLN A 192 -9.41 16.21 13.55
C GLN A 192 -8.83 17.32 12.67
N PHE A 193 -9.00 17.22 11.34
CA PHE A 193 -8.44 18.16 10.37
C PHE A 193 -6.92 18.38 10.54
N ASN A 194 -6.20 17.29 10.76
CA ASN A 194 -4.78 17.26 11.02
C ASN A 194 -3.98 17.54 9.73
N ARG A 195 -3.16 18.60 9.77
CA ARG A 195 -2.35 19.07 8.63
C ARG A 195 -0.87 18.65 8.70
N SER A 196 -0.50 17.86 9.68
CA SER A 196 0.91 17.53 9.97
C SER A 196 1.62 16.82 8.82
N MET A 197 0.92 16.00 8.03
CA MET A 197 1.50 15.37 6.82
C MET A 197 1.72 16.34 5.65
N PHE A 198 1.15 17.54 5.70
CA PHE A 198 1.39 18.58 4.70
C PHE A 198 2.37 19.64 5.17
N THR A 199 2.33 20.01 6.45
CA THR A 199 3.15 21.12 7.00
C THR A 199 4.37 20.63 7.80
N GLY A 200 4.33 19.41 8.30
CA GLY A 200 5.30 18.86 9.27
C GLY A 200 4.95 19.18 10.73
N TYR A 201 3.94 20.03 10.97
CA TYR A 201 3.59 20.53 12.30
C TYR A 201 2.17 20.16 12.73
N ILE A 202 2.00 19.93 14.02
CA ILE A 202 0.72 19.67 14.69
C ILE A 202 0.51 20.70 15.81
N SER A 203 -0.74 21.09 16.08
CA SER A 203 -1.01 22.05 17.17
C SER A 203 -0.83 21.40 18.55
N ARG A 204 -0.61 22.22 19.57
CA ARG A 204 -0.58 21.73 20.96
C ARG A 204 -1.89 21.06 21.37
N HIS A 205 -3.03 21.61 20.94
CA HIS A 205 -4.34 21.06 21.25
C HIS A 205 -4.55 19.65 20.67
N GLU A 206 -4.22 19.46 19.39
CA GLU A 206 -4.28 18.13 18.76
C GLU A 206 -3.31 17.14 19.43
N MET A 207 -2.13 17.61 19.84
CA MET A 207 -1.19 16.78 20.62
C MET A 207 -1.76 16.38 21.98
N GLU A 208 -2.48 17.27 22.68
CA GLU A 208 -3.14 16.94 23.95
C GLU A 208 -4.25 15.92 23.78
N GLU A 209 -5.02 16.00 22.69
CA GLU A 209 -6.16 15.13 22.42
C GLU A 209 -5.71 13.73 21.97
N GLU A 210 -4.79 13.65 21.01
CA GLU A 210 -4.46 12.39 20.33
C GLU A 210 -3.12 11.78 20.79
N HIS A 211 -2.21 12.59 21.35
CA HIS A 211 -0.81 12.20 21.63
C HIS A 211 -0.29 12.71 22.99
N ALA A 212 -1.16 12.69 24.01
CA ALA A 212 -0.89 13.30 25.31
C ALA A 212 0.40 12.83 25.98
N ILE A 213 0.80 11.57 25.79
CA ILE A 213 2.04 11.03 26.37
C ILE A 213 3.26 11.62 25.64
N GLU A 214 3.24 11.68 24.30
CA GLU A 214 4.33 12.30 23.53
C GLU A 214 4.48 13.78 23.88
N LEU A 215 3.35 14.50 24.04
CA LEU A 215 3.38 15.89 24.46
C LEU A 215 4.04 16.06 25.82
N ALA A 216 3.67 15.23 26.80
CA ALA A 216 4.24 15.27 28.14
C ALA A 216 5.75 14.99 28.12
N GLU A 217 6.22 14.05 27.30
CA GLU A 217 7.65 13.74 27.12
C GLU A 217 8.42 14.93 26.51
N ILE A 218 7.85 15.58 25.49
CA ILE A 218 8.46 16.75 24.83
C ILE A 218 8.52 17.94 25.81
N GLU A 219 7.42 18.22 26.53
CA GLU A 219 7.37 19.33 27.49
C GLU A 219 8.26 19.09 28.72
N ALA A 220 8.44 17.82 29.10
CA ALA A 220 9.39 17.42 30.14
C ALA A 220 10.86 17.44 29.68
N HIS A 221 11.15 17.82 28.43
CA HIS A 221 12.50 17.84 27.85
C HIS A 221 13.21 16.48 28.00
N VAL A 222 12.47 15.39 27.84
CA VAL A 222 13.04 14.04 27.80
C VAL A 222 13.79 13.90 26.47
N GLU A 223 15.05 14.33 26.44
CA GLU A 223 15.89 14.15 25.26
C GLU A 223 16.30 12.68 25.13
N PRO A 224 16.23 12.09 23.92
CA PRO A 224 16.80 10.78 23.69
C PRO A 224 18.30 10.82 24.01
N PRO A 225 18.85 9.77 24.62
CA PRO A 225 20.26 9.75 25.00
C PRO A 225 21.14 9.98 23.75
N PRO A 226 22.20 10.80 23.86
CA PRO A 226 23.06 11.10 22.73
C PRO A 226 23.66 9.81 22.17
N GLN A 227 23.63 9.68 20.85
CA GLN A 227 24.14 8.48 20.19
C GLN A 227 25.66 8.50 20.20
N ASP A 228 26.28 7.41 20.67
CA ASP A 228 27.72 7.19 20.56
C ASP A 228 28.16 7.26 19.08
N PRO A 229 28.99 8.26 18.69
CA PRO A 229 29.40 8.48 17.30
C PRO A 229 30.15 7.30 16.68
N GLU A 230 30.95 6.57 17.47
CA GLU A 230 31.70 5.41 16.99
C GLU A 230 30.76 4.25 16.69
N ARG A 231 29.83 3.95 17.62
CA ARG A 231 28.82 2.91 17.41
C ARG A 231 27.88 3.27 16.26
N PHE A 232 27.52 4.53 16.10
CA PHE A 232 26.72 4.99 14.97
C PHE A 232 27.45 4.74 13.65
N SER A 233 28.70 5.21 13.55
CA SER A 233 29.53 5.01 12.36
C SER A 233 29.76 3.54 12.03
N LYS A 234 29.97 2.69 13.04
CA LYS A 234 30.09 1.23 12.87
C LYS A 234 28.80 0.62 12.30
N ARG A 235 27.64 1.02 12.81
CA ARG A 235 26.33 0.57 12.30
C ARG A 235 26.11 1.02 10.86
N VAL A 236 26.44 2.26 10.51
CA VAL A 236 26.36 2.76 9.14
C VAL A 236 27.24 1.94 8.19
N ARG A 237 28.51 1.68 8.55
CA ARG A 237 29.44 0.88 7.72
C ARG A 237 28.95 -0.55 7.46
N VAL A 238 28.22 -1.14 8.41
CA VAL A 238 27.60 -2.47 8.24
C VAL A 238 26.30 -2.36 7.44
N PHE A 239 25.47 -1.38 7.74
CA PHE A 239 24.14 -1.22 7.15
C PHE A 239 24.22 -0.91 5.66
N VAL A 240 25.05 0.06 5.25
CA VAL A 240 25.10 0.53 3.86
C VAL A 240 25.36 -0.60 2.85
N PRO A 241 26.41 -1.44 2.98
CA PRO A 241 26.64 -2.51 2.00
C PRO A 241 25.50 -3.54 1.99
N VAL A 242 24.95 -3.88 3.15
CA VAL A 242 23.82 -4.82 3.25
C VAL A 242 22.57 -4.23 2.59
N ALA A 243 22.26 -2.96 2.87
CA ALA A 243 21.13 -2.25 2.28
C ALA A 243 21.28 -2.13 0.76
N VAL A 244 22.49 -1.82 0.26
CA VAL A 244 22.76 -1.78 -1.19
C VAL A 244 22.50 -3.14 -1.84
N ILE A 245 22.96 -4.24 -1.23
CA ILE A 245 22.72 -5.60 -1.74
C ILE A 245 21.23 -5.92 -1.73
N ILE A 246 20.53 -5.69 -0.62
CA ILE A 246 19.09 -5.96 -0.50
C ILE A 246 18.31 -5.14 -1.52
N THR A 247 18.58 -3.84 -1.63
CA THR A 247 17.93 -2.96 -2.60
C THR A 247 18.21 -3.41 -4.03
N ALA A 248 19.45 -3.80 -4.36
CA ALA A 248 19.78 -4.32 -5.69
C ALA A 248 19.03 -5.62 -6.00
N VAL A 249 18.90 -6.52 -5.04
CA VAL A 249 18.10 -7.76 -5.17
C VAL A 249 16.62 -7.43 -5.37
N MET A 250 16.05 -6.52 -4.58
CA MET A 250 14.64 -6.12 -4.70
C MET A 250 14.36 -5.43 -6.04
N LEU A 251 15.25 -4.54 -6.50
CA LEU A 251 15.12 -3.86 -7.79
C LEU A 251 15.30 -4.82 -8.97
N THR A 252 16.20 -5.80 -8.85
CA THR A 252 16.34 -6.87 -9.85
C THR A 252 15.07 -7.72 -9.88
N GLY A 253 14.54 -8.08 -8.71
CA GLY A 253 13.27 -8.80 -8.58
C GLY A 253 12.10 -8.03 -9.21
N LEU A 254 12.02 -6.72 -8.96
CA LEU A 254 11.02 -5.84 -9.60
C LEU A 254 11.21 -5.73 -11.11
N TYR A 255 12.45 -5.59 -11.58
CA TYR A 255 12.74 -5.57 -13.01
C TYR A 255 12.26 -6.87 -13.67
N MET A 256 12.66 -8.02 -13.12
CA MET A 256 12.23 -9.34 -13.59
C MET A 256 10.70 -9.47 -13.54
N PHE A 257 10.06 -9.03 -12.45
CA PHE A 257 8.60 -9.03 -12.30
C PHE A 257 7.91 -8.30 -13.45
N VAL A 258 8.43 -7.13 -13.83
CA VAL A 258 7.84 -6.27 -14.86
C VAL A 258 8.13 -6.78 -16.26
N THR A 259 9.34 -7.31 -16.52
CA THR A 259 9.78 -7.70 -17.88
C THR A 259 9.47 -9.13 -18.26
N TYR A 260 9.14 -10.01 -17.32
CA TYR A 260 8.90 -11.43 -17.60
C TYR A 260 7.63 -11.70 -18.45
N GLU A 261 6.75 -10.70 -18.61
CA GLU A 261 5.40 -10.77 -19.20
C GLU A 261 5.10 -11.99 -20.11
N GLN A 262 4.52 -13.04 -19.51
CA GLN A 262 3.96 -14.21 -20.22
C GLN A 262 2.44 -14.24 -20.03
N THR A 263 1.72 -13.52 -20.90
CA THR A 263 0.26 -13.32 -20.79
C THR A 263 -0.55 -14.08 -21.83
N ALA A 264 0.08 -14.56 -22.91
CA ALA A 264 -0.58 -15.31 -23.97
C ALA A 264 0.28 -16.48 -24.48
N ILE A 265 -0.37 -17.61 -24.77
CA ILE A 265 0.24 -18.71 -25.52
C ILE A 265 0.25 -18.32 -27.00
N THR A 266 1.34 -18.58 -27.71
CA THR A 266 1.42 -18.36 -29.16
C THR A 266 0.26 -19.07 -29.85
N THR A 267 -0.64 -18.31 -30.47
CA THR A 267 -1.76 -18.88 -31.22
C THR A 267 -1.23 -19.43 -32.54
N VAL A 268 -1.28 -20.75 -32.71
CA VAL A 268 -0.99 -21.38 -34.00
C VAL A 268 -2.11 -20.99 -34.98
N PRO A 269 -1.81 -20.56 -36.22
CA PRO A 269 -2.83 -20.29 -37.21
C PRO A 269 -3.75 -21.50 -37.37
N ARG A 270 -5.06 -21.26 -37.37
CA ARG A 270 -6.04 -22.34 -37.57
C ARG A 270 -5.74 -23.03 -38.89
N GLN A 271 -5.37 -24.30 -38.86
CA GLN A 271 -5.14 -25.09 -40.06
C GLN A 271 -6.45 -25.08 -40.87
N GLN A 272 -6.41 -24.51 -42.07
CA GLN A 272 -7.51 -24.63 -43.03
C GLN A 272 -7.47 -26.05 -43.58
N ILE A 273 -8.07 -26.98 -42.86
CA ILE A 273 -8.33 -28.31 -43.39
C ILE A 273 -9.54 -28.16 -44.31
N GLU A 274 -9.40 -28.54 -45.59
CA GLU A 274 -10.54 -28.66 -46.49
C GLU A 274 -11.56 -29.60 -45.84
N VAL A 275 -12.69 -29.02 -45.43
CA VAL A 275 -13.84 -29.79 -44.97
C VAL A 275 -14.29 -30.60 -46.18
N PHE A 276 -14.24 -31.93 -46.05
CA PHE A 276 -14.67 -32.89 -47.07
C PHE A 276 -15.93 -32.40 -47.80
N VAL A 277 -15.78 -32.06 -49.08
CA VAL A 277 -16.89 -31.70 -49.96
C VAL A 277 -17.58 -33.01 -50.35
N PRO A 278 -18.89 -33.21 -50.07
CA PRO A 278 -19.59 -34.39 -50.53
C PRO A 278 -19.46 -34.52 -52.04
N GLN A 279 -19.06 -35.71 -52.52
CA GLN A 279 -18.94 -35.97 -53.95
C GLN A 279 -20.24 -35.60 -54.66
N THR A 280 -20.12 -34.82 -55.74
CA THR A 280 -21.22 -34.48 -56.65
C THR A 280 -21.95 -35.76 -57.08
N PRO A 281 -23.29 -35.82 -57.04
CA PRO A 281 -24.02 -36.99 -57.50
C PRO A 281 -23.66 -37.26 -58.96
N ALA A 282 -23.22 -38.48 -59.26
CA ALA A 282 -22.95 -38.91 -60.62
C ALA A 282 -24.21 -38.71 -61.48
N VAL A 283 -24.06 -37.99 -62.60
CA VAL A 283 -25.11 -37.84 -63.60
C VAL A 283 -25.47 -39.23 -64.11
N GLN A 284 -26.71 -39.68 -63.85
CA GLN A 284 -27.24 -40.88 -64.48
C GLN A 284 -27.37 -40.63 -65.99
N PRO A 285 -26.90 -41.54 -66.86
CA PRO A 285 -27.17 -41.42 -68.29
C PRO A 285 -28.67 -41.58 -68.55
N ALA A 286 -29.23 -40.68 -69.34
CA ALA A 286 -30.62 -40.71 -69.78
C ALA A 286 -30.89 -41.96 -70.67
N PRO A 287 -32.13 -42.49 -70.66
CA PRO A 287 -32.50 -43.71 -71.38
C PRO A 287 -32.43 -43.59 -72.91
#